data_AF-A0A6V7UDF0-F1
#
_entry.id   AF-A0A6V7UDF0-F1
#
_cell.length_a   1.000
_cell.length_b   1.000
_cell.length_c   1.000
_cell.angle_alpha   90.00
_cell.angle_beta   90.00
_cell.angle_gamma   90.00
#
_symmetry.space_group_name_H-M   'P 1'
#
loop_
_entity.id
_entity.type
_entity.pdbx_description
1 polymer ?
#
loop_
_entity_poly.entity_id
_entity_poly.type
_entity_poly.pdbx_seq_one_letter_code
_entity_poly.pdbx_strand_id
1 'polypeptide(L)'
;MQLWTTKSNPINKIVVECPSVNICELINCYICTELLANPECWPIYAAIIGGILIAILCTCLFKFCLLLNKICLTIAELVWCLKTTLRILKIVLKLIIKIPYLIIRKIIEARLKNKEQQKNNAKNDIELAEIKIEKQREFKPFIPFRKKFGARGTTINKIVVILAIIHLANGASQFASFSANEEDCTKMENNQTKCHISYETILTLTPSHRIAQLLIRGANKLPMGIVDITIEDIVVECQKSSEYFSRSHEIKTYSSKRCPMQGSCTGNTCADTKLDSKIPELNAVNDLPGNTFCIDSCSFLMCGCGFPTTSCIFTACTL
;
A
#
# COMPACT_ATOMS: atom_id res chain seq x y z
N MET A 1 -52.05 9.15 -14.84
CA MET A 1 -50.76 9.80 -15.11
C MET A 1 -50.85 10.58 -16.42
N GLN A 2 -51.17 11.87 -16.35
CA GLN A 2 -51.17 12.75 -17.54
C GLN A 2 -49.84 13.51 -17.59
N LEU A 3 -49.15 13.44 -18.74
CA LEU A 3 -47.96 14.23 -19.00
C LEU A 3 -48.38 15.65 -19.42
N TRP A 4 -48.00 16.64 -18.63
CA TRP A 4 -48.26 18.05 -18.92
C TRP A 4 -47.31 18.54 -20.03
N THR A 5 -47.75 18.45 -21.29
CA THR A 5 -47.04 18.98 -22.45
C THR A 5 -47.37 20.45 -22.72
N THR A 6 -47.18 21.31 -21.71
CA THR A 6 -47.16 22.76 -21.93
C THR A 6 -45.91 23.15 -22.73
N LYS A 7 -46.07 23.96 -23.78
CA LYS A 7 -44.92 24.55 -24.50
C LYS A 7 -44.12 25.40 -23.52
N SER A 8 -42.90 24.98 -23.20
CA SER A 8 -41.92 25.86 -22.57
C SER A 8 -41.53 26.95 -23.56
N ASN A 9 -41.54 28.21 -23.09
CA ASN A 9 -40.83 29.29 -23.77
C ASN A 9 -39.33 28.94 -23.81
N PRO A 10 -38.55 29.48 -24.78
CA PRO A 10 -37.10 29.34 -24.76
C PRO A 10 -36.57 29.85 -23.41
N ILE A 11 -36.05 28.93 -22.60
CA ILE A 11 -35.50 29.25 -21.29
C ILE A 11 -34.29 30.15 -21.53
N ASN A 12 -34.32 31.37 -20.98
CA ASN A 12 -33.15 32.24 -20.97
C ASN A 12 -31.99 31.46 -20.35
N LYS A 13 -30.99 31.11 -21.16
CA LYS A 13 -29.84 30.30 -20.72
C LYS A 13 -29.02 31.15 -19.75
N ILE A 14 -29.26 30.98 -18.45
CA ILE A 14 -28.47 31.62 -17.40
C ILE A 14 -27.07 31.01 -17.48
N VAL A 15 -26.15 31.73 -18.13
CA VAL A 15 -24.72 31.39 -18.13
C VAL A 15 -24.18 31.78 -16.76
N VAL A 16 -23.97 30.77 -15.90
CA VAL A 16 -23.27 30.94 -14.62
C VAL A 16 -21.79 30.74 -14.89
N GLU A 17 -21.02 31.82 -14.86
CA GLU A 17 -19.56 31.77 -14.90
C GLU A 17 -19.04 31.25 -13.56
N CYS A 18 -18.62 29.99 -13.52
CA CYS A 18 -17.91 29.43 -12.37
C CYS A 18 -16.44 29.85 -12.45
N PRO A 19 -15.88 30.57 -11.45
CA PRO A 19 -14.46 30.86 -11.43
C PRO A 19 -13.65 29.57 -11.27
N SER A 20 -12.44 29.54 -11.83
CA SER A 20 -11.44 28.53 -11.48
C SER A 20 -11.00 28.72 -10.03
N VAL A 21 -10.88 27.61 -9.30
CA VAL A 21 -10.48 27.57 -7.88
C VAL A 21 -9.44 26.46 -7.74
N ASN A 22 -8.37 26.67 -6.97
CA ASN A 22 -7.29 25.69 -6.87
C ASN A 22 -7.79 24.41 -6.21
N ILE A 23 -7.28 23.25 -6.65
CA ILE A 23 -7.67 21.94 -6.10
C ILE A 23 -7.46 21.89 -4.57
N CYS A 24 -6.39 22.51 -4.06
CA CYS A 24 -6.14 22.59 -2.61
C CYS A 24 -7.14 23.48 -1.85
N GLU A 25 -7.75 24.48 -2.50
CA GLU A 25 -8.76 25.37 -1.90
C GLU A 25 -10.14 24.68 -1.80
N LEU A 26 -10.41 23.66 -2.62
CA LEU A 26 -11.59 22.79 -2.47
C LEU A 26 -11.49 21.87 -1.25
N ILE A 27 -10.29 21.56 -0.76
CA ILE A 27 -10.06 20.65 0.39
C ILE A 27 -10.25 21.43 1.70
N ASN A 28 -11.49 21.84 1.98
CA ASN A 28 -11.87 22.55 3.21
C ASN A 28 -11.97 21.58 4.41
N CYS A 29 -10.84 21.00 4.80
CA CYS A 29 -10.73 20.11 5.97
C CYS A 29 -9.40 20.33 6.70
N TYR A 30 -9.36 20.09 8.02
CA TYR A 30 -8.12 20.09 8.80
C TYR A 30 -7.45 18.71 8.87
N ILE A 31 -8.26 17.65 8.88
CA ILE A 31 -7.82 16.24 8.83
C ILE A 31 -8.89 15.47 8.05
N CYS A 32 -8.57 15.03 6.84
CA CYS A 32 -9.41 14.14 6.03
C CYS A 32 -8.53 13.31 5.08
N THR A 33 -9.09 12.22 4.54
CA THR A 33 -8.38 11.28 3.64
C THR A 33 -7.84 11.98 2.39
N GLU A 34 -8.57 12.97 1.90
CA GLU A 34 -8.29 13.74 0.69
C GLU A 34 -7.07 14.63 0.90
N LEU A 35 -6.98 15.30 2.07
CA LEU A 35 -5.79 16.06 2.45
C LEU A 35 -4.60 15.12 2.71
N LEU A 36 -4.78 14.03 3.45
CA LEU A 36 -3.68 13.10 3.77
C LEU A 36 -3.08 12.41 2.52
N ALA A 37 -3.89 12.19 1.48
CA ALA A 37 -3.44 11.62 0.21
C ALA A 37 -2.74 12.63 -0.72
N ASN A 38 -2.90 13.94 -0.50
CA ASN A 38 -2.35 15.01 -1.32
C ASN A 38 -1.37 15.89 -0.52
N PRO A 39 -0.13 15.41 -0.26
CA PRO A 39 0.86 16.16 0.52
C PRO A 39 1.27 17.48 -0.13
N GLU A 40 1.09 17.62 -1.45
CA GLU A 40 1.26 18.88 -2.20
C GLU A 40 0.39 20.03 -1.63
N CYS A 41 -0.80 19.70 -1.10
CA CYS A 41 -1.75 20.64 -0.55
C CYS A 41 -1.60 20.86 0.97
N TRP A 42 -0.59 20.27 1.63
CA TRP A 42 -0.43 20.42 3.07
C TRP A 42 0.01 21.85 3.44
N PRO A 43 -0.65 22.52 4.41
CA PRO A 43 -0.16 23.78 4.91
C PRO A 43 1.20 23.58 5.60
N ILE A 44 2.07 24.59 5.53
CA ILE A 44 3.50 24.49 5.90
C ILE A 44 3.72 23.87 7.30
N TYR A 45 2.85 24.17 8.27
CA TYR A 45 2.94 23.58 9.62
C TYR A 45 2.68 22.06 9.62
N ALA A 46 1.76 21.56 8.80
CA ALA A 46 1.46 20.13 8.69
C ALA A 46 2.60 19.37 8.01
N ALA A 47 3.22 19.95 6.96
CA ALA A 47 4.42 19.42 6.33
C ALA A 47 5.60 19.29 7.32
N ILE A 48 5.83 20.33 8.15
CA ILE A 48 6.88 20.30 9.18
C ILE A 48 6.58 19.23 10.25
N ILE A 49 5.35 19.17 10.77
CA ILE A 49 4.95 18.20 11.80
C ILE A 49 5.04 16.77 11.26
N GLY A 50 4.54 16.51 10.04
CA GLY A 50 4.63 15.21 9.38
C GLY A 50 6.08 14.77 9.16
N GLY A 51 6.94 15.67 8.67
CA GLY A 51 8.37 15.39 8.51
C GLY A 51 9.07 15.04 9.83
N ILE A 52 8.75 15.75 10.92
CA ILE A 52 9.27 15.45 12.26
C ILE A 52 8.79 14.07 12.75
N LEU A 53 7.51 13.74 12.59
CA LEU A 53 6.95 12.44 12.99
C LEU A 53 7.57 11.28 12.20
N ILE A 54 7.76 11.44 10.88
CA ILE A 54 8.44 10.46 10.03
C ILE A 54 9.90 10.29 10.46
N ALA A 55 10.63 11.38 10.72
CA ALA A 55 12.01 11.31 11.21
C ALA A 55 12.13 10.60 12.58
N ILE A 56 11.20 10.85 13.51
CA ILE A 56 11.12 10.14 14.79
C ILE A 56 10.86 8.64 14.55
N LEU A 57 9.88 8.28 13.72
CA LEU A 57 9.57 6.89 13.39
C LEU A 57 10.78 6.16 12.77
N CYS A 58 11.43 6.76 11.78
CA CYS A 58 12.63 6.19 11.14
C CYS A 58 13.79 6.02 12.12
N THR A 59 14.05 6.99 13.01
CA THR A 59 15.13 6.85 14.01
C THR A 59 14.80 5.82 15.09
N CYS A 60 13.54 5.64 15.46
CA CYS A 60 13.09 4.58 16.36
C CYS A 60 13.25 3.19 15.72
N LEU A 61 12.79 3.00 14.47
CA LEU A 61 12.96 1.76 13.72
C LEU A 61 14.45 1.41 13.54
N PHE A 62 15.29 2.38 13.19
CA PHE A 62 16.74 2.18 13.05
C PHE A 62 17.39 1.75 14.38
N LYS A 63 17.05 2.40 15.50
CA LYS A 63 17.52 1.99 16.84
C LYS A 63 17.05 0.58 17.22
N PHE A 64 15.83 0.20 16.85
CA PHE A 64 15.28 -1.14 17.07
C PHE A 64 16.05 -2.20 16.26
N CYS A 65 16.31 -1.95 14.97
CA CYS A 65 17.14 -2.84 14.15
C CYS A 65 18.58 -3.00 14.71
N LEU A 66 19.18 -1.92 15.22
CA LEU A 66 20.49 -1.99 15.89
C LEU A 66 20.45 -2.79 17.21
N LEU A 67 19.34 -2.72 17.97
CA LEU A 67 19.13 -3.52 19.17
C LEU A 67 19.02 -5.01 18.84
N LEU A 68 18.21 -5.37 17.84
CA LEU A 68 18.08 -6.75 17.36
C LEU A 68 19.44 -7.31 16.88
N ASN A 69 20.20 -6.54 16.10
CA ASN A 69 21.52 -6.95 15.64
C ASN A 69 22.49 -7.24 16.80
N LYS A 70 22.50 -6.38 17.84
CA LYS A 70 23.28 -6.64 19.07
C LYS A 70 22.86 -7.94 19.78
N ILE A 71 21.56 -8.22 19.87
CA ILE A 71 21.03 -9.44 20.49
C ILE A 71 21.41 -10.68 19.68
N CYS A 72 21.31 -10.63 18.34
CA CYS A 72 21.75 -11.74 17.48
C CYS A 72 23.26 -12.02 17.65
N LEU A 73 24.08 -10.98 17.81
CA LEU A 73 25.53 -11.11 17.94
C LEU A 73 25.94 -11.72 19.30
N THR A 74 25.31 -11.32 20.41
CA THR A 74 25.58 -11.94 21.72
C THR A 74 25.08 -13.40 21.79
N ILE A 75 23.94 -13.71 21.16
CA ILE A 75 23.48 -15.11 21.02
C ILE A 75 24.48 -15.94 20.21
N ALA A 76 25.06 -15.39 19.13
CA ALA A 76 26.07 -16.08 18.34
C ALA A 76 27.35 -16.39 19.14
N GLU A 77 27.81 -15.46 19.99
CA GLU A 77 28.95 -15.69 20.90
C GLU A 77 28.65 -16.77 21.95
N LEU A 78 27.45 -16.76 22.56
CA LEU A 78 27.02 -17.79 23.51
C LEU A 78 26.95 -19.18 22.87
N VAL A 79 26.37 -19.29 21.67
CA VAL A 79 26.32 -20.54 20.90
C VAL A 79 27.71 -21.01 20.50
N TRP A 80 28.63 -20.11 20.13
CA TRP A 80 30.01 -20.44 19.83
C TRP A 80 30.79 -20.94 21.06
N CYS A 81 30.54 -20.34 22.23
CA CYS A 81 31.09 -20.78 23.52
C CYS A 81 30.60 -22.19 23.87
N LEU A 82 29.28 -22.43 23.86
CA LEU A 82 28.68 -23.75 24.12
C LEU A 82 29.17 -24.83 23.14
N LYS A 83 29.28 -24.50 21.85
CA LYS A 83 29.80 -25.42 20.83
C LYS A 83 31.29 -25.72 21.04
N THR A 84 32.02 -24.84 21.71
CA THR A 84 33.45 -25.00 22.04
C THR A 84 33.64 -25.81 23.33
N THR A 85 32.87 -25.57 24.39
CA THR A 85 32.90 -26.41 25.61
C THR A 85 32.47 -27.85 25.31
N LEU A 86 31.42 -28.06 24.52
CA LEU A 86 31.01 -29.39 24.06
C LEU A 86 32.05 -30.09 23.17
N ARG A 87 32.86 -29.35 22.40
CA ARG A 87 34.00 -29.90 21.66
C ARG A 87 35.12 -30.35 22.61
N ILE A 88 35.47 -29.53 23.60
CA ILE A 88 36.48 -29.85 24.61
C ILE A 88 36.06 -31.09 25.41
N LEU A 89 34.80 -31.14 25.88
CA LEU A 89 34.24 -32.30 26.58
C LEU A 89 34.33 -33.59 25.74
N LYS A 90 34.00 -33.51 24.44
CA LYS A 90 34.15 -34.66 23.52
C LYS A 90 35.60 -35.06 23.25
N ILE A 91 36.56 -34.15 23.38
CA ILE A 91 38.00 -34.47 23.32
C ILE A 91 38.45 -35.15 24.63
N VAL A 92 38.10 -34.58 25.79
CA VAL A 92 38.42 -35.14 27.11
C VAL A 92 37.84 -36.55 27.27
N LEU A 93 36.57 -36.77 26.92
CA LEU A 93 35.95 -38.10 26.95
C LEU A 93 36.65 -39.09 26.00
N LYS A 94 37.06 -38.64 24.81
CA LYS A 94 37.86 -39.47 23.89
C LYS A 94 39.24 -39.82 24.46
N LEU A 95 39.90 -38.91 25.18
CA LEU A 95 41.17 -39.19 25.84
C LEU A 95 40.96 -40.20 26.99
N ILE A 96 39.99 -39.97 27.87
CA ILE A 96 39.66 -40.83 29.02
C ILE A 96 39.29 -42.25 28.58
N ILE A 97 38.59 -42.45 27.46
CA ILE A 97 38.25 -43.80 26.97
C ILE A 97 39.39 -44.39 26.13
N LYS A 98 39.94 -43.64 25.18
CA LYS A 98 40.87 -44.19 24.17
C LYS A 98 42.28 -44.43 24.72
N ILE A 99 42.75 -43.64 25.68
CA ILE A 99 44.10 -43.84 26.27
C ILE A 99 44.17 -45.15 27.06
N PRO A 100 43.33 -45.42 28.08
CA PRO A 100 43.38 -46.71 28.78
C PRO A 100 43.02 -47.88 27.87
N TYR A 101 42.11 -47.73 26.89
CA TYR A 101 41.89 -48.77 25.88
C TYR A 101 43.16 -49.10 25.09
N LEU A 102 43.92 -48.09 24.64
CA LEU A 102 45.19 -48.30 23.93
C LEU A 102 46.30 -48.87 24.83
N ILE A 103 46.33 -48.50 26.11
CA ILE A 103 47.27 -49.06 27.10
C ILE A 103 46.94 -50.53 27.38
N ILE A 104 45.68 -50.86 27.68
CA ILE A 104 45.19 -52.23 27.87
C ILE A 104 45.45 -53.06 26.62
N ARG A 105 45.15 -52.53 25.44
CA ARG A 105 45.44 -53.18 24.15
C ARG A 105 46.94 -53.44 23.98
N LYS A 106 47.82 -52.46 24.26
CA LYS A 106 49.28 -52.68 24.22
C LYS A 106 49.77 -53.70 25.26
N ILE A 107 49.16 -53.77 26.45
CA ILE A 107 49.49 -54.77 27.47
C ILE A 107 49.06 -56.18 27.00
N ILE A 108 47.89 -56.30 26.35
CA ILE A 108 47.42 -57.54 25.75
C ILE A 108 48.32 -57.96 24.58
N GLU A 109 48.61 -57.05 23.65
CA GLU A 109 49.53 -57.28 22.52
C GLU A 109 50.95 -57.64 23.00
N ALA A 110 51.45 -57.01 24.07
CA ALA A 110 52.75 -57.36 24.67
C ALA A 110 52.71 -58.72 25.39
N ARG A 111 51.61 -59.10 26.06
CA ARG A 111 51.46 -60.44 26.66
C ARG A 111 51.32 -61.54 25.60
N LEU A 112 50.63 -61.26 24.50
CA LEU A 112 50.56 -62.16 23.34
C LEU A 112 51.94 -62.28 22.69
N LYS A 113 52.62 -61.16 22.42
CA LYS A 113 53.99 -61.16 21.91
C LYS A 113 54.99 -61.83 22.84
N ASN A 114 54.86 -61.74 24.16
CA ASN A 114 55.73 -62.49 25.07
C ASN A 114 55.47 -64.01 25.00
N LYS A 115 54.23 -64.45 24.75
CA LYS A 115 53.94 -65.87 24.49
C LYS A 115 54.45 -66.32 23.12
N GLU A 116 54.24 -65.53 22.08
CA GLU A 116 54.79 -65.77 20.75
C GLU A 116 56.32 -65.73 20.77
N GLN A 117 56.94 -64.88 21.59
CA GLN A 117 58.39 -64.77 21.71
C GLN A 117 58.98 -65.82 22.65
N GLN A 118 58.25 -66.39 23.63
CA GLN A 118 58.67 -67.66 24.23
C GLN A 118 58.64 -68.79 23.20
N LYS A 119 57.60 -68.86 22.37
CA LYS A 119 57.46 -69.87 21.31
C LYS A 119 58.47 -69.70 20.17
N ASN A 120 58.84 -68.46 19.86
CA ASN A 120 59.79 -68.10 18.81
C ASN A 120 61.23 -68.09 19.32
N ASN A 121 61.53 -67.74 20.58
CA ASN A 121 62.87 -67.97 21.13
C ASN A 121 63.18 -69.48 21.08
N ALA A 122 62.25 -70.33 21.51
CA ALA A 122 62.35 -71.79 21.36
C ALA A 122 62.36 -72.31 19.90
N LYS A 123 62.24 -71.43 18.89
CA LYS A 123 62.39 -71.73 17.45
C LYS A 123 63.63 -71.06 16.84
N ASN A 124 64.06 -69.91 17.37
CA ASN A 124 65.19 -69.11 16.90
C ASN A 124 66.50 -69.48 17.63
N ASP A 125 66.40 -70.16 18.77
CA ASP A 125 67.52 -70.96 19.33
C ASP A 125 67.84 -72.18 18.43
N ILE A 126 66.98 -72.47 17.44
CA ILE A 126 67.13 -73.55 16.43
C ILE A 126 67.43 -72.97 15.03
N GLU A 127 66.79 -71.85 14.65
CA GLU A 127 67.01 -71.16 13.38
C GLU A 127 67.78 -69.83 13.55
N LEU A 128 68.98 -69.76 12.96
CA LEU A 128 69.70 -68.54 12.55
C LEU A 128 70.03 -67.55 13.69
N ALA A 129 71.24 -67.50 14.25
CA ALA A 129 72.57 -67.74 13.66
C ALA A 129 72.95 -66.89 12.43
N GLU A 130 72.08 -66.00 11.93
CA GLU A 130 72.39 -65.11 10.80
C GLU A 130 72.22 -63.60 11.07
N ILE A 131 73.36 -62.90 10.98
CA ILE A 131 73.56 -61.67 10.18
C ILE A 131 72.64 -60.45 10.49
N LYS A 132 73.05 -59.70 11.53
CA LYS A 132 73.49 -58.28 11.46
C LYS A 132 73.10 -57.46 10.20
N ILE A 133 72.44 -56.30 10.36
CA ILE A 133 72.87 -54.97 9.86
C ILE A 133 71.97 -53.79 10.34
N GLU A 134 72.57 -52.61 10.41
CA GLU A 134 72.10 -51.33 10.98
C GLU A 134 71.37 -50.40 9.97
N LYS A 135 70.39 -49.59 10.45
CA LYS A 135 70.29 -48.15 10.07
C LYS A 135 69.44 -47.29 11.04
N GLN A 136 69.33 -45.99 10.73
CA GLN A 136 69.33 -44.89 11.72
C GLN A 136 68.38 -43.72 11.34
N ARG A 137 67.84 -43.00 12.35
CA ARG A 137 67.17 -41.65 12.28
C ARG A 137 65.79 -41.62 11.57
N GLU A 138 64.96 -40.56 11.54
CA GLU A 138 65.11 -39.10 11.79
C GLU A 138 63.97 -38.43 12.60
N PHE A 139 64.24 -37.18 13.00
CA PHE A 139 63.36 -36.19 13.67
C PHE A 139 62.75 -35.21 12.64
N LYS A 140 61.48 -34.75 12.78
CA LYS A 140 60.96 -33.53 12.11
C LYS A 140 60.01 -32.70 13.00
N PRO A 141 59.83 -31.37 12.76
CA PRO A 141 59.58 -30.41 13.85
C PRO A 141 58.24 -29.62 13.77
N PHE A 142 58.12 -28.66 14.69
CA PHE A 142 57.08 -27.62 14.86
C PHE A 142 57.32 -26.46 13.83
N ILE A 143 56.62 -25.30 13.72
CA ILE A 143 55.82 -24.50 14.68
C ILE A 143 54.41 -24.12 14.09
N PRO A 144 53.89 -22.87 13.86
CA PRO A 144 52.42 -22.65 13.68
C PRO A 144 52.00 -21.83 12.44
N PHE A 145 50.73 -21.42 12.35
CA PHE A 145 50.37 -19.99 12.13
C PHE A 145 48.91 -19.69 12.52
N ARG A 146 48.64 -18.51 13.11
CA ARG A 146 47.31 -18.11 13.64
C ARG A 146 46.93 -16.72 13.11
N LYS A 147 45.93 -16.62 12.21
CA LYS A 147 45.47 -15.34 11.66
C LYS A 147 44.62 -14.56 12.68
N LYS A 148 44.90 -13.26 12.83
CA LYS A 148 43.94 -12.25 13.34
C LYS A 148 43.32 -11.54 12.13
N PHE A 149 42.03 -11.23 12.20
CA PHE A 149 41.37 -10.23 11.36
C PHE A 149 40.67 -9.23 12.29
N GLY A 150 40.76 -7.93 11.96
CA GLY A 150 40.36 -6.84 12.86
C GLY A 150 39.44 -5.83 12.17
N ALA A 151 38.51 -5.28 12.95
CA ALA A 151 37.41 -4.44 12.51
C ALA A 151 37.78 -3.25 11.60
N ARG A 152 37.02 -3.09 10.51
CA ARG A 152 36.79 -1.82 9.79
C ARG A 152 35.31 -1.79 9.39
N GLY A 153 34.51 -0.89 9.97
CA GLY A 153 33.05 -0.88 9.75
C GLY A 153 32.30 0.40 10.15
N THR A 154 32.99 1.47 10.54
CA THR A 154 32.37 2.70 11.07
C THR A 154 32.35 3.88 10.09
N THR A 155 33.08 3.82 8.97
CA THR A 155 33.21 4.93 8.01
C THR A 155 32.16 4.93 6.90
N ILE A 156 31.60 3.78 6.54
CA ILE A 156 30.68 3.65 5.38
C ILE A 156 29.35 4.38 5.61
N ASN A 157 28.81 4.35 6.84
CA ASN A 157 27.48 4.91 7.15
C ASN A 157 27.32 6.41 6.84
N LYS A 158 28.40 7.21 6.82
CA LYS A 158 28.30 8.65 6.49
C LYS A 158 28.08 8.89 4.99
N ILE A 159 28.58 8.01 4.13
CA ILE A 159 28.54 8.17 2.67
C ILE A 159 27.15 7.83 2.13
N VAL A 160 26.53 6.76 2.65
CA VAL A 160 25.20 6.29 2.23
C VAL A 160 24.11 7.35 2.45
N VAL A 161 24.14 8.07 3.59
CA VAL A 161 23.16 9.13 3.90
C VAL A 161 23.29 10.32 2.94
N ILE A 162 24.53 10.70 2.59
CA ILE A 162 24.78 11.82 1.64
C ILE A 162 24.31 11.44 0.23
N LEU A 163 24.59 10.22 -0.23
CA LEU A 163 24.12 9.73 -1.53
C LEU A 163 22.59 9.64 -1.61
N ALA A 164 21.91 9.26 -0.52
CA ALA A 164 20.45 9.23 -0.47
C ALA A 164 19.82 10.63 -0.63
N ILE A 165 20.41 11.65 0.00
CA ILE A 165 19.95 13.05 -0.12
C ILE A 165 20.14 13.57 -1.55
N ILE A 166 21.24 13.21 -2.21
CA ILE A 166 21.50 13.61 -3.61
C ILE A 166 20.45 13.03 -4.57
N HIS A 167 19.97 11.80 -4.34
CA HIS A 167 18.90 11.21 -5.17
C HIS A 167 17.53 11.89 -5.00
N LEU A 168 17.25 12.54 -3.87
CA LEU A 168 16.02 13.30 -3.63
C LEU A 168 16.03 14.71 -4.24
N ALA A 169 17.19 15.24 -4.62
CA ALA A 169 17.33 16.59 -5.18
C ALA A 169 17.11 16.65 -6.71
N ASN A 170 17.15 15.52 -7.41
CA ASN A 170 17.06 15.46 -8.87
C ASN A 170 15.60 15.44 -9.36
N GLY A 171 14.94 16.60 -9.32
CA GLY A 171 13.72 16.84 -10.10
C GLY A 171 14.05 16.81 -11.60
N ALA A 172 13.82 15.67 -12.25
CA ALA A 172 14.25 15.42 -13.63
C ALA A 172 13.24 15.98 -14.65
N SER A 173 13.47 17.21 -15.11
CA SER A 173 12.75 17.79 -16.24
C SER A 173 12.91 16.91 -17.50
N GLN A 174 11.79 16.68 -18.20
CA GLN A 174 11.81 15.88 -19.43
C GLN A 174 12.34 16.73 -20.60
N PHE A 175 13.50 16.33 -21.14
CA PHE A 175 14.09 16.95 -22.31
C PHE A 175 13.80 16.12 -23.56
N ALA A 176 13.15 16.73 -24.55
CA ALA A 176 12.96 16.13 -25.87
C ALA A 176 13.81 16.88 -26.92
N SER A 177 14.56 16.14 -27.73
CA SER A 177 15.37 16.72 -28.82
C SER A 177 15.15 15.94 -30.11
N PHE A 178 14.86 16.66 -31.18
CA PHE A 178 14.29 16.08 -32.39
C PHE A 178 15.27 16.07 -33.57
N SER A 179 14.90 15.34 -34.62
CA SER A 179 15.47 15.42 -35.95
C SER A 179 14.33 15.78 -36.90
N ALA A 180 14.61 16.52 -37.98
CA ALA A 180 13.59 16.87 -38.96
C ALA A 180 13.07 15.63 -39.70
N ASN A 181 11.76 15.60 -39.99
CA ASN A 181 11.12 14.57 -40.82
C ASN A 181 10.91 15.04 -42.26
N GLU A 182 10.75 16.36 -42.48
CA GLU A 182 10.51 16.96 -43.79
C GLU A 182 11.21 18.33 -43.87
N GLU A 183 11.91 18.57 -44.98
CA GLU A 183 12.67 19.79 -45.27
C GLU A 183 12.51 20.19 -46.75
N ASP A 184 11.78 21.26 -47.01
CA ASP A 184 11.59 21.85 -48.35
C ASP A 184 12.41 23.13 -48.48
N CYS A 185 13.52 23.07 -49.23
CA CYS A 185 14.48 24.16 -49.42
C CYS A 185 14.32 24.85 -50.78
N THR A 186 13.56 25.95 -50.80
CA THR A 186 13.46 26.82 -51.97
C THR A 186 14.64 27.79 -52.06
N LYS A 187 15.22 27.96 -53.26
CA LYS A 187 16.24 28.99 -53.52
C LYS A 187 15.57 30.23 -54.10
N MET A 188 15.71 31.37 -53.42
CA MET A 188 15.25 32.66 -53.91
C MET A 188 16.32 33.30 -54.81
N GLU A 189 15.91 34.13 -55.77
CA GLU A 189 16.79 34.72 -56.79
C GLU A 189 17.96 35.52 -56.21
N ASN A 190 17.80 36.11 -55.02
CA ASN A 190 18.85 36.81 -54.26
C ASN A 190 19.90 35.86 -53.62
N ASN A 191 20.05 34.64 -54.13
CA ASN A 191 20.97 33.59 -53.65
C ASN A 191 20.76 33.19 -52.17
N GLN A 192 19.57 33.47 -51.62
CA GLN A 192 19.16 33.08 -50.26
C GLN A 192 18.33 31.80 -50.33
N THR A 193 18.70 30.78 -49.56
CA THR A 193 17.93 29.53 -49.46
C THR A 193 16.95 29.65 -48.29
N LYS A 194 15.65 29.50 -48.56
CA LYS A 194 14.59 29.46 -47.54
C LYS A 194 14.08 28.02 -47.42
N CYS A 195 14.49 27.36 -46.33
CA CYS A 195 14.02 26.02 -45.99
C CYS A 195 12.81 26.09 -45.04
N HIS A 196 11.72 25.44 -45.43
CA HIS A 196 10.61 25.12 -44.54
C HIS A 196 10.89 23.76 -43.93
N ILE A 197 10.95 23.67 -42.59
CA ILE A 197 11.28 22.43 -41.88
C ILE A 197 10.11 22.09 -40.95
N SER A 198 9.43 20.99 -41.24
CA SER A 198 8.24 20.55 -40.50
C SER A 198 8.62 19.53 -39.43
N TYR A 199 8.08 19.71 -38.22
CA TYR A 199 8.25 18.78 -37.10
C TYR A 199 6.89 18.43 -36.50
N GLU A 200 6.62 17.14 -36.34
CA GLU A 200 5.44 16.62 -35.63
C GLU A 200 5.93 15.73 -34.48
N THR A 201 5.34 15.88 -33.30
CA THR A 201 5.71 15.07 -32.13
C THR A 201 4.59 15.02 -31.10
N ILE A 202 4.55 13.92 -30.32
CA ILE A 202 3.60 13.72 -29.23
C ILE A 202 4.30 14.07 -27.92
N LEU A 203 3.80 15.09 -27.21
CA LEU A 203 4.33 15.52 -25.92
C LEU A 203 3.49 14.95 -24.77
N THR A 204 4.07 14.06 -23.98
CA THR A 204 3.39 13.46 -22.82
C THR A 204 3.38 14.44 -21.64
N LEU A 205 2.34 15.27 -21.58
CA LEU A 205 2.10 16.17 -20.44
C LEU A 205 1.96 15.36 -19.15
N THR A 206 2.66 15.76 -18.09
CA THR A 206 2.59 15.13 -16.76
C THR A 206 2.41 16.21 -15.70
N PRO A 207 1.48 16.06 -14.73
CA PRO A 207 1.07 17.15 -13.84
C PRO A 207 2.15 17.64 -12.88
N SER A 208 3.27 16.92 -12.75
CA SER A 208 4.44 17.35 -11.97
C SER A 208 5.39 18.31 -12.73
N HIS A 209 5.27 18.45 -14.05
CA HIS A 209 6.21 19.19 -14.89
C HIS A 209 5.54 20.42 -15.53
N ARG A 210 5.79 21.60 -14.95
CA ARG A 210 5.22 22.88 -15.42
C ARG A 210 5.77 23.36 -16.76
N ILE A 211 6.96 22.92 -17.16
CA ILE A 211 7.66 23.38 -18.38
C ILE A 211 8.23 22.16 -19.13
N ALA A 212 7.96 22.10 -20.43
CA ALA A 212 8.58 21.16 -21.37
C ALA A 212 9.47 21.94 -22.35
N GLN A 213 10.78 21.64 -22.36
CA GLN A 213 11.75 22.33 -23.21
C GLN A 213 12.07 21.50 -24.46
N LEU A 214 11.91 22.10 -25.64
CA LEU A 214 12.06 21.46 -26.95
C LEU A 214 13.32 21.99 -27.65
N LEU A 215 14.34 21.16 -27.84
CA LEU A 215 15.57 21.56 -28.55
C LEU A 215 15.41 21.40 -30.07
N ILE A 216 15.39 22.53 -30.79
CA ILE A 216 15.37 22.57 -32.26
C ILE A 216 16.79 22.36 -32.80
N ARG A 217 16.94 21.46 -33.78
CA ARG A 217 18.18 21.21 -34.52
C ARG A 217 17.96 21.42 -36.01
N GLY A 218 18.82 22.20 -36.66
CA GLY A 218 18.78 22.36 -38.12
C GLY A 218 19.33 21.14 -38.87
N ALA A 219 19.28 21.17 -40.20
CA ALA A 219 19.74 20.09 -41.10
C ALA A 219 21.13 19.52 -40.74
N ASN A 220 22.08 20.40 -40.38
CA ASN A 220 23.43 20.02 -39.96
C ASN A 220 23.51 19.42 -38.53
N LYS A 221 22.38 19.06 -37.91
CA LYS A 221 22.21 18.56 -36.52
C LYS A 221 22.66 19.52 -35.41
N LEU A 222 23.07 20.74 -35.80
CA LEU A 222 23.44 21.84 -34.92
C LEU A 222 22.19 22.40 -34.20
N PRO A 223 22.27 22.74 -32.90
CA PRO A 223 21.17 23.37 -32.19
C PRO A 223 20.92 24.78 -32.75
N MET A 224 19.66 25.08 -33.08
CA MET A 224 19.23 26.40 -33.58
C MET A 224 18.51 27.24 -32.53
N GLY A 225 17.88 26.59 -31.54
CA GLY A 225 17.14 27.27 -30.48
C GLY A 225 16.42 26.28 -29.57
N ILE A 226 15.81 26.80 -28.51
CA ILE A 226 14.96 26.05 -27.57
C ILE A 226 13.59 26.73 -27.57
N VAL A 227 12.53 25.92 -27.57
CA VAL A 227 11.15 26.38 -27.37
C VAL A 227 10.65 25.82 -26.04
N ASP A 228 10.28 26.71 -25.13
CA ASP A 228 9.75 26.35 -23.82
C ASP A 228 8.22 26.40 -23.84
N ILE A 229 7.58 25.25 -23.61
CA ILE A 229 6.13 25.13 -23.48
C ILE A 229 5.80 25.05 -21.99
N THR A 230 5.19 26.09 -21.45
CA THR A 230 4.69 26.12 -20.07
C THR A 230 3.24 25.66 -20.04
N ILE A 231 2.91 24.74 -19.14
CA ILE A 231 1.52 24.42 -18.79
C ILE A 231 1.13 25.35 -17.65
N GLU A 232 0.17 26.25 -17.87
CA GLU A 232 -0.35 27.13 -16.82
C GLU A 232 -1.30 26.35 -15.90
N ASP A 233 -2.40 25.82 -16.45
CA ASP A 233 -3.38 25.00 -15.72
C ASP A 233 -3.96 23.87 -16.58
N ILE A 234 -4.47 22.82 -15.93
CA ILE A 234 -5.25 21.74 -16.56
C ILE A 234 -6.67 21.76 -15.98
N VAL A 235 -7.61 22.37 -16.71
CA VAL A 235 -9.00 22.57 -16.27
C VAL A 235 -9.88 21.39 -16.71
N VAL A 236 -10.68 20.86 -15.78
CA VAL A 236 -11.72 19.86 -16.06
C VAL A 236 -13.09 20.50 -15.86
N GLU A 237 -13.82 20.75 -16.95
CA GLU A 237 -15.13 21.39 -16.91
C GLU A 237 -16.26 20.37 -16.64
N CYS A 238 -17.13 20.66 -15.68
CA CYS A 238 -18.27 19.81 -15.35
C CYS A 238 -19.52 20.18 -16.18
N GLN A 239 -19.71 19.48 -17.30
CA GLN A 239 -20.90 19.59 -18.15
C GLN A 239 -22.13 18.96 -17.46
N LYS A 240 -22.94 19.78 -16.79
CA LYS A 240 -24.18 19.36 -16.09
C LYS A 240 -25.26 18.88 -17.06
N SER A 241 -25.89 17.74 -16.77
CA SER A 241 -26.95 17.14 -17.59
C SER A 241 -28.38 17.40 -17.07
N SER A 242 -28.58 17.42 -15.75
CA SER A 242 -29.83 17.84 -15.12
C SER A 242 -29.61 18.27 -13.66
N GLU A 243 -30.49 19.12 -13.15
CA GLU A 243 -30.55 19.50 -11.73
C GLU A 243 -31.98 19.28 -11.21
N TYR A 244 -32.12 18.87 -9.95
CA TYR A 244 -33.40 18.75 -9.26
C TYR A 244 -33.26 19.24 -7.82
N PHE A 245 -34.26 20.00 -7.35
CA PHE A 245 -34.26 20.54 -5.99
C PHE A 245 -34.89 19.54 -5.03
N SER A 246 -34.13 19.09 -4.04
CA SER A 246 -34.66 18.42 -2.84
C SER A 246 -34.78 19.43 -1.69
N ARG A 247 -35.64 19.11 -0.72
CA ARG A 247 -35.79 19.85 0.54
C ARG A 247 -36.09 18.86 1.66
N SER A 248 -35.83 19.25 2.90
CA SER A 248 -36.29 18.48 4.06
C SER A 248 -37.82 18.52 4.16
N HIS A 249 -38.41 17.42 4.64
CA HIS A 249 -39.86 17.26 4.84
C HIS A 249 -40.11 16.58 6.19
N GLU A 250 -41.27 16.83 6.81
CA GLU A 250 -41.65 16.27 8.11
C GLU A 250 -42.93 15.45 7.95
N ILE A 251 -42.85 14.12 8.08
CA ILE A 251 -44.01 13.24 7.89
C ILE A 251 -44.98 13.39 9.07
N LYS A 252 -46.19 13.87 8.80
CA LYS A 252 -47.28 14.01 9.79
C LYS A 252 -48.39 13.01 9.51
N THR A 253 -48.87 12.37 10.57
CA THR A 253 -49.86 11.30 10.50
C THR A 253 -51.17 11.71 11.15
N TYR A 254 -52.27 11.44 10.47
CA TYR A 254 -53.63 11.77 10.89
C TYR A 254 -54.50 10.53 10.76
N SER A 255 -55.24 10.15 11.80
CA SER A 255 -56.06 8.94 11.77
C SER A 255 -57.45 9.15 12.37
N SER A 256 -58.40 8.32 11.91
CA SER A 256 -59.78 8.34 12.37
C SER A 256 -60.36 6.94 12.40
N LYS A 257 -60.86 6.50 13.56
CA LYS A 257 -61.57 5.23 13.71
C LYS A 257 -63.06 5.42 13.45
N ARG A 258 -63.66 4.52 12.69
CA ARG A 258 -65.11 4.38 12.51
C ARG A 258 -65.57 2.98 12.87
N CYS A 259 -66.66 2.90 13.62
CA CYS A 259 -67.35 1.64 13.86
C CYS A 259 -67.97 1.10 12.57
N PRO A 260 -68.37 -0.19 12.54
CA PRO A 260 -69.01 -0.76 11.37
C PRO A 260 -70.31 -0.02 11.07
N MET A 261 -70.59 0.23 9.79
CA MET A 261 -71.75 0.99 9.31
C MET A 261 -71.77 2.47 9.78
N GLN A 262 -70.63 3.03 10.20
CA GLN A 262 -70.49 4.42 10.63
C GLN A 262 -69.61 5.21 9.66
N GLY A 263 -70.13 6.34 9.15
CA GLY A 263 -69.40 7.17 8.19
C GLY A 263 -69.02 6.38 6.93
N SER A 264 -67.77 6.46 6.52
CA SER A 264 -67.27 5.74 5.34
C SER A 264 -67.05 4.23 5.54
N CYS A 265 -67.19 3.70 6.77
CA CYS A 265 -66.86 2.31 7.09
C CYS A 265 -68.04 1.36 6.79
N THR A 266 -68.13 0.86 5.56
CA THR A 266 -69.24 0.02 5.07
C THR A 266 -68.74 -1.13 4.18
N GLY A 267 -68.87 -2.36 4.66
CA GLY A 267 -68.37 -3.54 3.93
C GLY A 267 -66.84 -3.58 3.92
N ASN A 268 -66.24 -3.88 2.76
CA ASN A 268 -64.81 -4.11 2.62
C ASN A 268 -63.99 -2.81 2.41
N THR A 269 -64.42 -1.67 2.96
CA THR A 269 -63.83 -0.34 2.68
C THR A 269 -62.31 -0.31 2.79
N CYS A 270 -61.72 -0.98 3.80
CA CYS A 270 -60.26 -0.99 3.94
C CYS A 270 -59.52 -1.75 2.83
N ALA A 271 -60.12 -2.79 2.23
CA ALA A 271 -59.54 -3.49 1.09
C ALA A 271 -59.65 -2.67 -0.21
N ASP A 272 -60.69 -1.85 -0.35
CA ASP A 272 -60.93 -0.99 -1.51
C ASP A 272 -60.19 0.37 -1.41
N THR A 273 -59.60 0.69 -0.26
CA THR A 273 -58.87 1.95 -0.01
C THR A 273 -57.55 1.98 -0.77
N LYS A 274 -57.28 3.11 -1.47
CA LYS A 274 -56.05 3.32 -2.25
C LYS A 274 -55.19 4.46 -1.69
N LEU A 275 -53.92 4.48 -2.08
CA LEU A 275 -52.95 5.51 -1.68
C LEU A 275 -53.43 6.94 -2.00
N ASP A 276 -54.16 7.11 -3.10
CA ASP A 276 -54.71 8.38 -3.59
C ASP A 276 -56.18 8.62 -3.16
N SER A 277 -56.75 7.76 -2.31
CA SER A 277 -58.14 7.89 -1.88
C SER A 277 -58.33 9.04 -0.89
N LYS A 278 -59.36 9.84 -1.13
CA LYS A 278 -59.80 10.92 -0.23
C LYS A 278 -60.87 10.38 0.71
N ILE A 279 -60.62 10.44 2.01
CA ILE A 279 -61.51 9.89 3.04
C ILE A 279 -62.26 11.04 3.73
N PRO A 280 -63.60 11.06 3.76
CA PRO A 280 -64.39 12.10 4.42
C PRO A 280 -63.98 12.38 5.88
N GLU A 281 -63.61 11.35 6.62
CA GLU A 281 -63.09 11.44 8.00
C GLU A 281 -61.77 12.23 8.13
N LEU A 282 -61.01 12.38 7.05
CA LEU A 282 -59.69 13.01 7.00
C LEU A 282 -59.70 14.27 6.11
N ASN A 283 -60.86 14.91 5.95
CA ASN A 283 -61.06 16.04 5.01
C ASN A 283 -60.06 17.19 5.16
N ALA A 284 -59.58 17.47 6.37
CA ALA A 284 -58.59 18.52 6.63
C ALA A 284 -57.20 18.26 6.03
N VAL A 285 -56.92 17.03 5.56
CA VAL A 285 -55.60 16.61 5.03
C VAL A 285 -55.66 15.90 3.67
N ASN A 286 -56.86 15.67 3.12
CA ASN A 286 -57.08 15.07 1.80
C ASN A 286 -56.49 15.85 0.61
N ASP A 287 -56.09 17.12 0.82
CA ASP A 287 -55.49 18.00 -0.19
C ASP A 287 -53.98 18.25 0.05
N LEU A 288 -53.39 17.64 1.09
CA LEU A 288 -51.95 17.70 1.36
C LEU A 288 -51.21 16.60 0.58
N PRO A 289 -49.92 16.82 0.21
CA PRO A 289 -49.11 15.79 -0.43
C PRO A 289 -48.88 14.63 0.54
N GLY A 290 -49.39 13.44 0.21
CA GLY A 290 -49.35 12.29 1.11
C GLY A 290 -49.94 11.02 0.51
N ASN A 291 -50.03 9.97 1.34
CA ASN A 291 -50.69 8.70 1.02
C ASN A 291 -51.74 8.36 2.08
N THR A 292 -52.87 7.82 1.64
CA THR A 292 -53.97 7.36 2.50
C THR A 292 -53.99 5.82 2.60
N PHE A 293 -54.35 5.32 3.77
CA PHE A 293 -54.42 3.91 4.13
C PHE A 293 -55.66 3.62 4.99
N CYS A 294 -56.10 2.37 5.04
CA CYS A 294 -57.15 1.89 5.93
C CYS A 294 -56.75 0.50 6.46
N ILE A 295 -56.97 0.26 7.75
CA ILE A 295 -56.76 -1.06 8.37
C ILE A 295 -58.01 -1.49 9.16
N ASP A 296 -58.35 -2.77 9.06
CA ASP A 296 -59.37 -3.40 9.88
C ASP A 296 -58.93 -3.45 11.36
N SER A 297 -59.88 -3.20 12.26
CA SER A 297 -59.64 -2.98 13.69
C SER A 297 -60.76 -3.59 14.55
N CYS A 298 -60.42 -3.91 15.81
CA CYS A 298 -61.34 -4.54 16.75
C CYS A 298 -62.59 -3.69 17.00
N SER A 299 -63.71 -4.38 17.17
CA SER A 299 -65.05 -3.81 17.22
C SER A 299 -65.83 -4.41 18.40
N PHE A 300 -67.16 -4.33 18.36
CA PHE A 300 -68.04 -4.68 19.48
C PHE A 300 -67.78 -3.85 20.76
N LEU A 301 -68.53 -4.13 21.82
CA LEU A 301 -68.63 -3.28 23.02
C LEU A 301 -67.27 -2.98 23.66
N MET A 302 -66.37 -3.96 23.69
CA MET A 302 -65.02 -3.82 24.28
C MET A 302 -64.09 -2.90 23.47
N CYS A 303 -64.39 -2.63 22.20
CA CYS A 303 -63.65 -1.68 21.36
C CYS A 303 -64.49 -0.46 20.93
N GLY A 304 -65.56 -0.16 21.68
CA GLY A 304 -66.37 1.05 21.58
C GLY A 304 -67.47 1.03 20.50
N CYS A 305 -67.82 -0.13 19.95
CA CYS A 305 -68.76 -0.25 18.83
C CYS A 305 -69.98 -1.13 19.13
N GLY A 306 -71.13 -0.82 18.54
CA GLY A 306 -72.37 -1.58 18.75
C GLY A 306 -72.47 -2.92 17.99
N PHE A 307 -71.66 -3.11 16.94
CA PHE A 307 -71.72 -4.27 16.04
C PHE A 307 -70.45 -5.13 16.11
N PRO A 308 -70.54 -6.46 15.90
CA PRO A 308 -69.39 -7.38 15.99
C PRO A 308 -68.54 -7.49 14.71
N THR A 309 -68.96 -6.89 13.61
CA THR A 309 -68.18 -6.78 12.35
C THR A 309 -66.94 -5.88 12.51
N THR A 310 -65.96 -5.97 11.60
CA THR A 310 -64.71 -5.19 11.70
C THR A 310 -64.95 -3.68 11.59
N SER A 311 -64.15 -2.92 12.34
CA SER A 311 -64.17 -1.45 12.34
C SER A 311 -62.99 -0.90 11.52
N CYS A 312 -63.14 0.26 10.91
CA CYS A 312 -62.13 0.83 10.02
C CYS A 312 -61.28 1.86 10.77
N ILE A 313 -59.95 1.79 10.66
CA ILE A 313 -59.05 2.89 11.00
C ILE A 313 -58.47 3.45 9.70
N PHE A 314 -58.96 4.63 9.31
CA PHE A 314 -58.40 5.41 8.21
C PHE A 314 -57.17 6.17 8.71
N THR A 315 -56.09 6.22 7.92
CA THR A 315 -54.86 6.95 8.24
C THR A 315 -54.31 7.66 7.01
N ALA A 316 -53.96 8.94 7.11
CA ALA A 316 -53.24 9.69 6.08
C ALA A 316 -51.86 10.10 6.60
N CYS A 317 -50.84 9.94 5.75
CA CYS A 317 -49.45 10.32 6.02
C CYS A 317 -49.03 11.42 5.03
N THR A 318 -48.74 12.62 5.53
CA THR A 318 -48.54 13.86 4.74
C THR A 318 -47.16 14.48 4.96
N LEU A 319 -46.68 15.27 3.98
CA LEU A 319 -45.34 15.88 3.89
C LEU A 319 -45.32 17.41 4.00
#